data_AF-A0A9D8QCG5-F1
#
_entry.id   AF-A0A9D8QCG5-F1
#
_cell.length_a   1.000
_cell.length_b   1.000
_cell.length_c   1.000
_cell.angle_alpha   90.00
_cell.angle_beta   90.00
_cell.angle_gamma   90.00
#
_symmetry.space_group_name_H-M   'P 1'
#
loop_
_entity.id
_entity.type
_entity.pdbx_description
1 polymer ?
#
loop_
_entity_poly.entity_id
_entity_poly.type
_entity_poly.pdbx_seq_one_letter_code
_entity_poly.pdbx_strand_id
1 'polypeptide(L)'
;MNKTKQSPNRVCAGALGTVLCLCAFSSSAGELHVFEHNRSVMNLYMVSDKVRITYETPRPGLGEAGIRSGTVLFEGSYDGERFEGTAYAFKAGCRPAPYAVLGRSAGNGQIVLQGPAPVRAKHGCAVTGYSVESPHARLRFSHSATHH
;
A
#
# COMPACT_ATOMS: atom_id res chain seq x y z
N MET A 1 47.99 -57.18 32.78
CA MET A 1 47.45 -57.40 31.41
C MET A 1 47.49 -56.10 30.62
N ASN A 2 48.11 -56.14 29.43
CA ASN A 2 47.96 -55.32 28.21
C ASN A 2 47.76 -53.79 28.35
N LYS A 3 48.78 -52.95 28.14
CA LYS A 3 49.38 -52.42 26.88
C LYS A 3 48.48 -51.45 26.06
N THR A 4 48.87 -50.16 26.06
CA THR A 4 49.04 -49.18 24.93
C THR A 4 47.89 -48.98 23.92
N LYS A 5 47.57 -47.80 23.39
CA LYS A 5 48.40 -46.71 22.82
C LYS A 5 47.50 -45.54 22.41
N GLN A 6 48.01 -44.31 22.41
CA GLN A 6 47.39 -43.11 21.83
C GLN A 6 47.75 -42.95 20.33
N SER A 7 46.95 -42.14 19.62
CA SER A 7 47.20 -41.45 18.30
C SER A 7 46.67 -42.15 17.02
N PRO A 8 46.44 -41.46 15.86
CA PRO A 8 46.21 -40.02 15.57
C PRO A 8 44.95 -39.74 14.69
N ASN A 9 44.72 -38.44 14.43
CA ASN A 9 43.89 -37.85 13.37
C ASN A 9 43.75 -38.70 12.09
N ARG A 10 42.50 -38.88 11.65
CA ARG A 10 42.16 -39.23 10.26
C ARG A 10 41.27 -38.14 9.70
N VAL A 11 41.75 -37.52 8.62
CA VAL A 11 40.94 -36.79 7.66
C VAL A 11 39.99 -37.81 7.04
N CYS A 12 38.68 -37.64 7.26
CA CYS A 12 37.66 -38.37 6.52
C CYS A 12 37.18 -37.49 5.36
N ALA A 13 37.69 -37.79 4.17
CA ALA A 13 37.00 -37.47 2.93
C ALA A 13 35.73 -38.33 2.84
N GLY A 14 34.61 -37.70 2.47
CA GLY A 14 33.46 -38.34 1.82
C GLY A 14 32.39 -38.96 2.73
N ALA A 15 31.29 -38.24 2.91
CA ALA A 15 29.95 -38.80 2.76
C ALA A 15 28.99 -37.66 2.35
N LEU A 16 28.24 -37.88 1.28
CA LEU A 16 27.24 -36.96 0.73
C LEU A 16 26.18 -36.64 1.80
N GLY A 17 26.35 -35.53 2.49
CA GLY A 17 25.40 -35.02 3.47
C GLY A 17 24.31 -34.23 2.78
N THR A 18 23.10 -34.77 2.72
CA THR A 18 21.91 -34.00 2.32
C THR A 18 21.64 -32.98 3.43
N VAL A 19 22.19 -31.77 3.29
CA VAL A 19 21.80 -30.63 4.11
C VAL A 19 20.44 -30.16 3.59
N LEU A 20 19.35 -30.74 4.14
CA LEU A 20 18.02 -30.16 3.96
C LEU A 20 17.96 -28.90 4.81
N CYS A 21 18.53 -27.81 4.29
CA CYS A 21 18.35 -26.49 4.85
C CYS A 21 16.89 -26.09 4.63
N LEU A 22 16.06 -26.33 5.65
CA LEU A 22 14.72 -25.75 5.75
C LEU A 22 14.88 -24.24 5.96
N CYS A 23 15.15 -23.51 4.88
CA CYS A 23 14.99 -22.06 4.87
C CYS A 23 13.51 -21.77 5.12
N ALA A 24 13.17 -21.36 6.34
CA ALA A 24 11.85 -20.82 6.64
C ALA A 24 11.73 -19.47 5.91
N PHE A 25 11.22 -19.50 4.68
CA PHE A 25 10.80 -18.29 3.99
C PHE A 25 9.57 -17.75 4.73
N SER A 26 9.76 -16.72 5.55
CA SER A 26 8.64 -15.92 6.06
C SER A 26 8.06 -15.14 4.89
N SER A 27 7.13 -15.75 4.17
CA SER A 27 6.30 -15.05 3.20
C SER A 27 5.43 -14.06 3.94
N SER A 28 5.78 -12.77 3.89
CA SER A 28 4.86 -11.69 4.26
C SER A 28 3.71 -11.69 3.24
N ALA A 29 2.64 -12.43 3.53
CA ALA A 29 1.40 -12.30 2.78
C ALA A 29 0.88 -10.86 2.97
N GLY A 30 0.52 -10.20 1.88
CA GLY A 30 -0.08 -8.88 1.96
C GLY A 30 -1.44 -8.94 2.63
N GLU A 31 -1.78 -7.89 3.38
CA GLU A 31 -3.06 -7.73 4.03
C GLU A 31 -3.99 -6.87 3.16
N LEU A 32 -5.24 -7.30 2.99
CA LEU A 32 -6.26 -6.58 2.24
C LEU A 32 -7.38 -6.15 3.18
N HIS A 33 -7.67 -4.84 3.18
CA HIS A 33 -8.77 -4.24 3.94
C HIS A 33 -9.73 -3.53 3.00
N VAL A 34 -11.02 -3.55 3.33
CA VAL A 34 -12.07 -2.90 2.53
C VAL A 34 -12.57 -1.64 3.23
N PHE A 35 -12.59 -0.53 2.50
CA PHE A 35 -13.03 0.77 2.97
C PHE A 35 -14.07 1.39 2.03
N GLU A 36 -14.82 2.35 2.53
CA GLU A 36 -15.64 3.25 1.74
C GLU A 36 -15.01 4.63 1.63
N HIS A 37 -15.04 5.19 0.43
CA HIS A 37 -14.62 6.56 0.14
C HIS A 37 -15.54 7.19 -0.89
N ASN A 38 -16.19 8.31 -0.55
CA ASN A 38 -17.02 9.08 -1.48
C ASN A 38 -18.00 8.19 -2.28
N ARG A 39 -18.71 7.31 -1.57
CA ARG A 39 -19.68 6.32 -2.09
C ARG A 39 -19.09 5.25 -3.03
N SER A 40 -17.77 5.07 -3.02
CA SER A 40 -17.07 3.99 -3.73
C SER A 40 -16.50 3.00 -2.71
N VAL A 41 -16.39 1.73 -3.12
CA VAL A 41 -15.67 0.70 -2.35
C VAL A 41 -14.21 0.75 -2.75
N MET A 42 -13.34 0.70 -1.76
CA MET A 42 -11.88 0.83 -1.89
C MET A 42 -11.20 -0.38 -1.26
N ASN A 43 -10.15 -0.85 -1.93
CA ASN A 43 -9.22 -1.81 -1.36
C ASN A 43 -8.01 -1.04 -0.81
N LEU A 44 -7.64 -1.32 0.42
CA LEU A 44 -6.36 -0.94 1.00
C LEU A 44 -5.52 -2.20 1.11
N TYR A 45 -4.46 -2.28 0.31
CA TYR A 45 -3.53 -3.40 0.29
C TYR A 45 -2.21 -3.00 0.95
N MET A 46 -1.75 -3.79 1.92
CA MET A 46 -0.51 -3.56 2.65
C MET A 46 0.45 -4.73 2.50
N VAL A 47 1.72 -4.44 2.23
CA VAL A 47 2.81 -5.43 2.25
C VAL A 47 3.99 -4.80 2.95
N SER A 48 4.36 -5.34 4.12
CA SER A 48 5.35 -4.71 5.01
C SER A 48 4.95 -3.26 5.33
N ASP A 49 5.79 -2.27 5.00
CA ASP A 49 5.51 -0.84 5.20
C ASP A 49 4.77 -0.20 4.03
N LYS A 50 4.59 -0.89 2.90
CA LYS A 50 3.99 -0.31 1.68
C LYS A 50 2.47 -0.41 1.71
N VAL A 51 1.83 0.67 1.30
CA VAL A 51 0.37 0.80 1.24
C VAL A 51 -0.06 1.25 -0.15
N ARG A 52 -1.08 0.61 -0.68
CA ARG A 52 -1.78 1.05 -1.90
C ARG A 52 -3.28 1.03 -1.69
N ILE A 53 -3.95 2.11 -2.05
CA ILE A 53 -5.41 2.22 -2.02
C ILE A 53 -5.93 2.29 -3.46
N THR A 54 -6.76 1.33 -3.84
CA THR A 54 -7.37 1.23 -5.18
C THR A 54 -8.88 1.25 -5.12
N TYR A 55 -9.52 1.71 -6.19
CA TYR A 55 -10.97 1.55 -6.36
C TYR A 55 -11.29 0.08 -6.61
N GLU A 56 -12.10 -0.53 -5.77
CA GLU A 56 -12.67 -1.86 -6.02
C GLU A 56 -13.93 -1.71 -6.86
N THR A 57 -14.91 -0.97 -6.32
CA THR A 57 -16.16 -0.61 -7.01
C THR A 57 -16.29 0.91 -7.05
N PRO A 58 -15.86 1.56 -8.15
CA PRO A 58 -16.08 3.00 -8.33
C PRO A 58 -17.57 3.33 -8.35
N ARG A 59 -17.96 4.44 -7.70
CA ARG A 59 -19.34 4.91 -7.80
C ARG A 59 -19.71 5.29 -9.25
N PRO A 60 -21.02 5.28 -9.61
CA PRO A 60 -21.49 5.81 -10.89
C PRO A 60 -20.99 7.24 -11.16
N GLY A 61 -20.66 7.51 -12.43
CA GLY A 61 -20.17 8.81 -12.90
C GLY A 61 -18.64 9.00 -12.82
N LEU A 62 -17.92 8.23 -12.02
CA LEU A 62 -16.43 8.29 -12.04
C LEU A 62 -15.84 7.75 -13.35
N GLY A 63 -16.64 7.01 -14.11
CA GLY A 63 -16.19 6.39 -15.35
C GLY A 63 -15.74 7.40 -16.42
N GLU A 64 -16.35 8.59 -16.44
CA GLU A 64 -16.01 9.70 -17.34
C GLU A 64 -14.63 10.30 -17.05
N ALA A 65 -14.18 10.17 -15.79
CA ALA A 65 -12.84 10.55 -15.37
C ALA A 65 -11.78 9.46 -15.62
N GLY A 66 -12.15 8.36 -16.29
CA GLY A 66 -11.26 7.22 -16.56
C GLY A 66 -11.05 6.30 -15.37
N ILE A 67 -11.77 6.50 -14.25
CA ILE A 67 -11.64 5.66 -13.06
C ILE A 67 -12.41 4.34 -13.28
N ARG A 68 -11.73 3.21 -13.06
CA ARG A 68 -12.26 1.84 -13.12
C ARG A 68 -11.79 1.04 -11.91
N SER A 69 -12.32 -0.18 -11.74
CA SER A 69 -11.76 -1.12 -10.76
C SER A 69 -10.24 -1.28 -10.96
N GLY A 70 -9.49 -1.32 -9.86
CA GLY A 70 -8.02 -1.35 -9.83
C GLY A 70 -7.33 0.01 -9.98
N THR A 71 -8.06 1.11 -10.25
CA THR A 71 -7.45 2.45 -10.34
C THR A 71 -6.85 2.86 -9.00
N VAL A 72 -5.59 3.30 -8.98
CA VAL A 72 -4.88 3.72 -7.77
C VAL A 72 -5.30 5.13 -7.35
N LEU A 73 -5.84 5.28 -6.13
CA LEU A 73 -6.12 6.58 -5.53
C LEU A 73 -4.95 7.08 -4.67
N PHE A 74 -4.23 6.17 -4.01
CA PHE A 74 -3.09 6.48 -3.16
C PHE A 74 -2.04 5.37 -3.20
N GLU A 75 -0.77 5.75 -3.12
CA GLU A 75 0.35 4.86 -2.87
C GLU A 75 1.35 5.52 -1.92
N GLY A 76 1.92 4.74 -1.00
CA GLY A 76 2.79 5.28 0.03
C GLY A 76 3.26 4.23 1.01
N SER A 77 3.56 4.68 2.23
CA SER A 77 3.97 3.83 3.34
C SER A 77 3.19 4.09 4.61
N TYR A 78 3.18 3.11 5.50
CA TYR A 78 2.67 3.17 6.86
C TYR A 78 3.73 2.65 7.82
N ASP A 79 4.13 3.48 8.78
CA ASP A 79 5.18 3.16 9.76
C ASP A 79 4.64 2.57 11.08
N GLY A 80 3.33 2.31 11.14
CA GLY A 80 2.63 1.91 12.37
C GLY A 80 1.89 3.04 13.07
N GLU A 81 2.18 4.30 12.73
CA GLU A 81 1.52 5.49 13.29
C GLU A 81 0.93 6.39 12.19
N ARG A 82 1.67 6.63 11.11
CA ARG A 82 1.36 7.61 10.07
C ARG A 82 1.42 7.01 8.69
N PHE A 83 0.52 7.48 7.84
CA PHE A 83 0.57 7.28 6.40
C PHE A 83 1.30 8.46 5.75
N GLU A 84 2.20 8.16 4.82
CA GLU A 84 2.86 9.15 3.97
C GLU A 84 2.91 8.64 2.53
N GLY A 85 2.62 9.52 1.57
CA GLY A 85 2.74 9.14 0.17
C GLY A 85 2.08 10.10 -0.81
N THR A 86 1.70 9.54 -1.96
CA THR A 86 1.11 10.27 -3.08
C THR A 86 -0.35 9.87 -3.27
N ALA A 87 -1.22 10.87 -3.29
CA ALA A 87 -2.60 10.72 -3.74
C ALA A 87 -2.77 11.25 -5.16
N TYR A 88 -3.81 10.80 -5.86
CA TYR A 88 -4.10 11.18 -7.24
C TYR A 88 -5.44 11.89 -7.37
N ALA A 89 -5.42 13.05 -8.02
CA ALA A 89 -6.62 13.81 -8.36
C ALA A 89 -7.02 13.59 -9.83
N PHE A 90 -8.26 13.22 -10.06
CA PHE A 90 -8.79 12.84 -11.38
C PHE A 90 -9.66 13.95 -11.97
N LYS A 91 -9.62 14.09 -13.31
CA LYS A 91 -10.50 14.97 -14.09
C LYS A 91 -10.70 14.32 -15.46
N ALA A 92 -11.92 14.35 -15.97
CA ALA A 92 -12.24 13.84 -17.30
C ALA A 92 -11.30 14.41 -18.37
N GLY A 93 -10.81 13.53 -19.24
CA GLY A 93 -9.86 13.88 -20.32
C GLY A 93 -8.44 14.20 -19.86
N CYS A 94 -8.12 14.09 -18.56
CA CYS A 94 -6.79 14.42 -18.04
C CYS A 94 -6.12 13.22 -17.40
N ARG A 95 -4.78 13.17 -17.51
CA ARG A 95 -3.96 12.26 -16.71
C ARG A 95 -4.14 12.58 -15.21
N PRO A 96 -4.10 11.58 -14.32
CA PRO A 96 -4.16 11.81 -12.87
C PRO A 96 -3.06 12.78 -12.42
N ALA A 97 -3.40 13.70 -11.52
CA ALA A 97 -2.46 14.68 -10.98
C ALA A 97 -2.01 14.23 -9.59
N PRO A 98 -0.72 13.94 -9.37
CA PRO A 98 -0.22 13.51 -8.07
C PRO A 98 -0.10 14.69 -7.09
N TYR A 99 -0.27 14.41 -5.81
CA TYR A 99 0.03 15.34 -4.72
C TYR A 99 0.38 14.58 -3.44
N ALA A 100 1.31 15.15 -2.66
CA ALA A 100 1.75 14.56 -1.41
C ALA A 100 0.64 14.65 -0.36
N VAL A 101 0.46 13.58 0.41
CA VAL A 101 -0.47 13.53 1.54
C VAL A 101 0.19 12.86 2.74
N LEU A 102 -0.20 13.34 3.92
CA LEU A 102 0.11 12.75 5.21
C LEU A 102 -1.19 12.39 5.93
N GLY A 103 -1.17 11.34 6.74
CA GLY A 103 -2.37 10.89 7.41
C GLY A 103 -2.14 9.95 8.58
N ARG A 104 -3.23 9.54 9.20
CA ARG A 104 -3.26 8.60 10.32
C ARG A 104 -4.60 7.89 10.40
N SER A 105 -4.63 6.76 11.11
CA SER A 105 -5.89 6.19 11.59
C SER A 105 -6.49 7.11 12.65
N ALA A 106 -7.79 7.35 12.60
CA ALA A 106 -8.53 8.15 13.56
C ALA A 106 -9.04 7.32 14.77
N GLY A 107 -8.67 6.04 14.86
CA GLY A 107 -9.00 5.15 15.98
C GLY A 107 -10.42 4.59 15.99
N ASN A 108 -11.32 5.12 15.16
CA ASN A 108 -12.71 4.67 15.00
C ASN A 108 -12.95 3.90 13.68
N GLY A 109 -11.92 3.21 13.19
CA GLY A 109 -11.95 2.55 11.89
C GLY A 109 -11.92 3.50 10.68
N GLN A 110 -11.57 4.77 10.88
CA GLN A 110 -11.38 5.73 9.79
C GLN A 110 -9.90 6.01 9.54
N ILE A 111 -9.55 6.21 8.27
CA ILE A 111 -8.25 6.74 7.86
C ILE A 111 -8.48 8.11 7.24
N VAL A 112 -7.65 9.08 7.62
CA VAL A 112 -7.70 10.43 7.06
C VAL A 112 -6.34 10.80 6.51
N LEU A 113 -6.28 11.04 5.19
CA LEU A 113 -5.11 11.56 4.49
C LEU A 113 -5.36 13.02 4.08
N GLN A 114 -4.36 13.88 4.22
CA GLN A 114 -4.46 15.30 3.93
C GLN A 114 -3.22 15.84 3.23
N GLY A 115 -3.43 16.75 2.30
CA GLY A 115 -2.37 17.45 1.59
C GLY A 115 -2.94 18.49 0.63
N PRO A 116 -2.15 19.46 0.18
CA PRO A 116 -2.64 20.49 -0.74
C PRO A 116 -2.93 19.84 -2.10
N ALA A 117 -4.21 19.77 -2.47
CA ALA A 117 -4.62 19.09 -3.70
C ALA A 117 -4.40 19.98 -4.93
N PRO A 118 -4.11 19.40 -6.11
CA PRO A 118 -3.80 20.17 -7.31
C PRO A 118 -5.03 20.91 -7.81
N VAL A 119 -4.86 22.20 -8.10
CA VAL A 119 -5.83 23.06 -8.77
C VAL A 119 -5.54 23.01 -10.25
N ARG A 120 -6.51 22.55 -11.05
CA ARG A 120 -6.38 22.53 -12.51
C ARG A 120 -6.94 23.79 -13.15
N ALA A 121 -6.35 24.19 -14.26
CA ALA A 121 -6.90 25.22 -15.13
C ALA A 121 -8.36 24.91 -15.49
N LYS A 122 -9.19 25.95 -15.62
CA LYS A 122 -10.61 25.82 -15.94
C LYS A 122 -10.85 25.01 -17.22
N HIS A 123 -10.07 25.32 -18.26
CA HIS A 123 -10.11 24.67 -19.56
C HIS A 123 -8.78 23.97 -19.85
N GLY A 124 -8.55 22.81 -19.23
CA GLY A 124 -7.39 21.99 -19.53
C GLY A 124 -6.96 21.08 -18.37
N CYS A 125 -5.78 20.49 -18.55
CA CYS A 125 -5.18 19.55 -17.61
C CYS A 125 -4.00 20.13 -16.81
N ALA A 126 -3.57 21.35 -17.15
CA ALA A 126 -2.47 22.02 -16.48
C ALA A 126 -2.80 22.25 -15.00
N VAL A 127 -1.89 21.86 -14.12
CA VAL A 127 -1.95 22.20 -12.69
C VAL A 127 -1.42 23.62 -12.54
N THR A 128 -2.24 24.52 -12.03
CA THR A 128 -1.91 25.94 -11.86
C THR A 128 -1.56 26.31 -10.42
N GLY A 129 -1.68 25.36 -9.50
CA GLY A 129 -1.36 25.54 -8.09
C GLY A 129 -1.81 24.35 -7.26
N TYR A 130 -1.65 24.46 -5.95
CA TYR A 130 -2.09 23.48 -4.97
C TYR A 130 -2.79 24.20 -3.83
N SER A 131 -3.86 23.63 -3.30
CA SER A 131 -4.65 24.26 -2.24
C SER A 131 -5.11 23.26 -1.18
N VAL A 132 -4.96 23.64 0.08
CA VAL A 132 -5.47 22.90 1.25
C VAL A 132 -6.98 23.08 1.44
N GLU A 133 -7.58 24.06 0.76
CA GLU A 133 -9.02 24.34 0.80
C GLU A 133 -9.79 23.55 -0.26
N SER A 134 -9.08 22.87 -1.16
CA SER A 134 -9.70 22.03 -2.19
C SER A 134 -10.54 20.91 -1.54
N PRO A 135 -11.70 20.56 -2.10
CA PRO A 135 -12.48 19.40 -1.65
C PRO A 135 -11.71 18.08 -1.71
N HIS A 136 -10.64 18.02 -2.49
CA HIS A 136 -9.76 16.86 -2.61
C HIS A 136 -8.58 16.89 -1.63
N ALA A 137 -8.40 17.96 -0.86
CA ALA A 137 -7.28 18.10 0.07
C ALA A 137 -7.39 17.19 1.31
N ARG A 138 -8.57 16.59 1.53
CA ARG A 138 -8.83 15.67 2.64
C ARG A 138 -9.55 14.42 2.16
N LEU A 139 -8.87 13.29 2.19
CA LEU A 139 -9.39 11.98 1.84
C LEU A 139 -9.79 11.24 3.13
N ARG A 140 -11.07 10.96 3.29
CA ARG A 140 -11.60 10.16 4.41
C ARG A 140 -12.00 8.79 3.89
N PHE A 141 -11.54 7.77 4.57
CA PHE A 141 -11.88 6.38 4.36
C PHE A 141 -12.55 5.85 5.63
N SER A 142 -13.67 5.16 5.49
CA SER A 142 -14.36 4.50 6.61
C SER A 142 -14.34 3.00 6.40
N HIS A 143 -14.03 2.22 7.43
CA HIS A 143 -14.05 0.76 7.34
C HIS A 143 -15.40 0.27 6.79
N SER A 144 -15.38 -0.62 5.80
CA SER A 144 -16.59 -1.20 5.22
C SER A 144 -17.03 -2.40 6.06
N ALA A 145 -18.17 -2.30 6.75
CA ALA A 145 -18.74 -3.44 7.49
C ALA A 145 -19.55 -4.38 6.57
N THR A 146 -19.92 -3.91 5.38
CA THR A 146 -20.92 -4.52 4.49
C THR A 146 -20.33 -5.26 3.29
N HIS A 147 -19.03 -5.13 3.06
CA HIS A 147 -18.33 -5.77 1.94
C HIS A 147 -17.10 -6.50 2.52
N HIS A 148 -17.22 -7.82 2.69
CA HIS A 148 -16.20 -8.73 3.24
C HIS A 148 -15.90 -9.85 2.25
#